data_AF-A0A448D805-F1
#
_entry.id   AF-A0A448D805-F1
#
_cell.length_a   1.000
_cell.length_b   1.000
_cell.length_c   1.000
_cell.angle_alpha   90.00
_cell.angle_beta   90.00
_cell.angle_gamma   90.00
#
_symmetry.space_group_name_H-M   'P 1'
#
loop_
_entity.id
_entity.type
_entity.pdbx_description
1 polymer ?
#
loop_
_entity_poly.entity_id
_entity_poly.type
_entity_poly.pdbx_seq_one_letter_code
_entity_poly.pdbx_strand_id
1 'polypeptide(L)'
;MMKPITLDYQGLPIHATREAWFNATEIAEYHGKRLDNFFGLKRTQKYIQTIAKQKVSNPLDRRDLKTPFNPADYPELIQTKRGRYNGGTWLHPDLMVCFARFISLETA
;
A
#
# COMPACT_ATOMS: atom_id res chain seq x y z
N MET A 1 7.85 13.54 -8.09
CA MET A 1 6.47 13.85 -7.66
C MET A 1 5.54 12.85 -8.32
N MET A 2 4.67 12.16 -7.57
CA MET A 2 3.65 11.28 -8.16
C MET A 2 2.64 12.12 -8.94
N LYS A 3 2.50 11.82 -10.24
CA LYS A 3 1.51 12.43 -11.13
C LYS A 3 0.35 11.44 -11.29
N PRO A 4 -0.76 11.62 -10.55
CA PRO A 4 -1.85 10.67 -10.61
C PRO A 4 -2.60 10.75 -11.94
N ILE A 5 -3.07 9.60 -12.39
CA ILE A 5 -4.07 9.40 -13.44
C ILE A 5 -5.32 8.80 -12.77
N THR A 6 -6.49 9.07 -13.34
CA THR A 6 -7.75 8.47 -12.89
C THR A 6 -8.12 7.33 -13.81
N LEU A 7 -8.41 6.17 -13.22
CA LEU A 7 -8.91 4.99 -13.90
C LEU A 7 -10.36 4.79 -13.48
N ASP A 8 -11.24 4.48 -14.44
CA ASP A 8 -12.60 4.04 -14.13
C ASP A 8 -12.58 2.52 -13.95
N TYR A 9 -12.88 2.07 -12.73
CA TYR A 9 -13.06 0.66 -12.42
C TYR A 9 -14.50 0.44 -11.95
N GLN A 10 -15.38 -0.03 -12.85
CA GLN A 10 -16.77 -0.32 -12.52
C GLN A 10 -17.53 0.89 -11.95
N GLY A 11 -17.25 2.10 -12.44
CA GLY A 11 -17.81 3.34 -11.92
C GLY A 11 -17.10 3.90 -10.69
N LEU A 12 -16.09 3.20 -10.16
CA LEU A 12 -15.20 3.71 -9.12
C LEU A 12 -14.02 4.46 -9.77
N PRO A 13 -13.88 5.78 -9.56
CA PRO A 13 -12.66 6.48 -9.92
C PRO A 13 -11.51 6.05 -8.98
N ILE A 14 -10.52 5.35 -9.53
CA ILE A 14 -9.31 4.94 -8.82
C ILE A 14 -8.15 5.84 -9.26
N HIS A 15 -7.43 6.42 -8.29
CA HIS A 15 -6.21 7.16 -8.58
C HIS A 15 -4.98 6.24 -8.56
N ALA A 16 -4.25 6.26 -9.68
CA ALA A 16 -3.01 5.50 -9.87
C ALA A 16 -1.92 6.37 -10.50
N THR A 17 -0.69 5.89 -10.67
CA THR A 17 0.36 6.54 -11.46
C THR A 17 0.77 5.66 -12.64
N ARG A 18 1.59 6.18 -13.57
CA ARG A 18 2.12 5.39 -14.69
C ARG A 18 3.04 4.25 -14.24
N GLU A 19 3.64 4.40 -13.07
CA GLU A 19 4.45 3.38 -12.39
C GLU A 19 3.58 2.41 -11.56
N ALA A 20 2.25 2.45 -11.73
CA ALA A 20 1.28 1.58 -11.09
C ALA A 20 1.23 1.68 -9.55
N TRP A 21 1.68 2.79 -8.97
CA TRP A 21 1.29 3.13 -7.61
C TRP A 21 -0.19 3.44 -7.56
N PHE A 22 -0.89 3.05 -6.51
CA PHE A 22 -2.34 3.24 -6.39
C PHE A 22 -2.73 3.78 -5.02
N ASN A 23 -3.79 4.60 -4.97
CA ASN A 23 -4.33 5.13 -3.73
C ASN A 23 -5.13 4.05 -2.98
N ALA A 24 -4.50 3.43 -1.98
CA ALA A 24 -5.10 2.36 -1.21
C ALA A 24 -6.15 2.87 -0.22
N THR A 25 -6.07 4.14 0.19
CA THR A 25 -7.08 4.75 1.07
C THR A 25 -8.44 4.78 0.37
N GLU A 26 -8.50 5.34 -0.84
CA GLU A 26 -9.75 5.46 -1.61
C GLU A 26 -10.37 4.08 -1.91
N ILE A 27 -9.55 3.10 -2.30
CA ILE A 27 -10.04 1.74 -2.58
C ILE A 27 -10.55 1.09 -1.28
N ALA A 28 -9.83 1.22 -0.17
CA ALA A 28 -10.27 0.65 1.10
C ALA A 28 -11.59 1.27 1.56
N GLU A 29 -11.73 2.60 1.47
CA GLU A 29 -12.95 3.34 1.81
C GLU A 29 -14.15 2.90 0.97
N TYR A 30 -13.97 2.76 -0.35
CA TYR A 30 -15.03 2.28 -1.25
C TYR A 30 -15.56 0.90 -0.85
N HIS A 31 -14.68 0.03 -0.38
CA HIS A 31 -15.03 -1.31 0.10
C HIS A 31 -15.41 -1.36 1.59
N GLY A 32 -15.56 -0.22 2.27
CA GLY A 32 -15.93 -0.15 3.69
C GLY A 32 -14.84 -0.67 4.65
N LYS A 33 -13.57 -0.63 4.23
CA LYS A 33 -12.44 -1.18 4.97
C LYS A 33 -11.50 -0.12 5.50
N ARG A 34 -10.87 -0.43 6.63
CA ARG A 34 -9.83 0.40 7.23
C ARG A 34 -8.44 -0.11 6.84
N LEU A 35 -7.59 0.80 6.36
CA LEU A 35 -6.22 0.47 6.01
C LEU A 35 -5.36 0.08 7.24
N ASP A 36 -5.71 0.57 8.42
CA ASP A 36 -5.10 0.14 9.69
C ASP A 36 -5.22 -1.38 9.88
N ASN A 37 -6.38 -1.96 9.53
CA ASN A 37 -6.59 -3.40 9.62
C ASN A 37 -5.66 -4.14 8.66
N PHE A 38 -5.47 -3.63 7.43
CA PHE A 38 -4.54 -4.21 6.47
C PHE A 38 -3.11 -4.26 7.04
N PHE A 39 -2.62 -3.17 7.62
CA PHE A 39 -1.30 -3.09 8.22
C PHE A 39 -1.19 -3.86 9.54
N GLY A 40 -2.28 -4.06 10.27
CA GLY A 40 -2.33 -4.86 11.50
C GLY A 40 -2.20 -6.38 11.25
N LEU A 41 -2.49 -6.86 10.04
CA LEU A 41 -2.36 -8.29 9.73
C LEU A 41 -0.88 -8.72 9.71
N LYS A 42 -0.52 -9.70 10.56
CA LYS A 42 0.84 -10.28 10.59
C LYS A 42 1.33 -10.75 9.21
N ARG A 43 0.41 -11.31 8.39
CA ARG A 43 0.73 -11.72 7.00
C ARG A 43 1.14 -10.54 6.12
N THR A 44 0.47 -9.40 6.26
CA THR A 44 0.77 -8.18 5.49
C THR A 44 2.11 -7.62 5.89
N GLN A 45 2.37 -7.50 7.20
CA GLN A 45 3.65 -7.01 7.73
C GLN A 45 4.81 -7.87 7.21
N LYS A 46 4.68 -9.20 7.32
CA LYS A 46 5.71 -10.13 6.84
C LYS A 46 5.92 -10.03 5.32
N TYR A 47 4.84 -9.88 4.55
CA TYR A 47 4.94 -9.72 3.10
C TYR A 47 5.69 -8.44 2.70
N ILE A 48 5.34 -7.30 3.30
CA ILE A 48 6.00 -6.00 3.06
C ILE A 48 7.48 -6.09 3.41
N GLN A 49 7.80 -6.68 4.57
CA GLN A 49 9.19 -6.86 5.01
C GLN A 49 9.99 -7.77 4.07
N THR A 50 9.39 -8.83 3.55
CA THR A 50 10.04 -9.70 2.56
C THR A 50 10.33 -8.96 1.26
N ILE A 51 9.37 -8.21 0.71
CA ILE A 51 9.58 -7.43 -0.51
C ILE A 51 10.64 -6.34 -0.28
N ALA A 52 10.56 -5.62 0.83
CA ALA A 52 11.52 -4.58 1.17
C ALA A 52 12.94 -5.15 1.18
N LYS A 53 13.17 -6.29 1.84
CA LYS A 53 14.47 -6.99 1.87
C LYS A 53 14.97 -7.40 0.48
N GLN A 54 14.07 -7.78 -0.43
CA GLN A 54 14.43 -8.15 -1.81
C GLN A 54 14.81 -6.94 -2.66
N LYS A 55 14.24 -5.76 -2.38
CA LYS A 55 14.51 -4.53 -3.12
C LYS A 55 15.80 -3.81 -2.70
N VAL A 56 16.36 -4.13 -1.53
CA VAL A 56 17.61 -3.50 -1.07
C VAL A 56 18.80 -4.07 -1.86
N SER A 57 19.53 -3.19 -2.55
CA SER A 57 20.72 -3.57 -3.32
C SER A 57 21.92 -3.93 -2.44
N ASN A 58 21.97 -3.40 -1.21
CA ASN A 58 23.03 -3.64 -0.23
C ASN A 58 22.56 -4.63 0.87
N PRO A 59 23.17 -5.82 1.00
CA PRO A 59 22.82 -6.80 2.03
C PRO A 59 22.95 -6.30 3.48
N LEU A 60 23.76 -5.27 3.73
CA LEU A 60 23.94 -4.66 5.05
C LEU A 60 22.79 -3.72 5.44
N ASP A 61 22.02 -3.23 4.47
CA ASP A 61 20.82 -2.38 4.68
C ASP A 61 19.53 -3.21 4.76
N ARG A 62 19.64 -4.52 4.99
CA ARG A 62 18.48 -5.37 5.31
C ARG A 62 17.85 -4.82 6.57
N ARG A 63 16.85 -3.93 6.40
CA ARG A 63 16.03 -3.46 7.50
C ARG A 63 15.55 -4.69 8.24
N ASP A 64 16.04 -4.86 9.46
CA ASP A 64 15.50 -5.84 10.36
C ASP A 64 13.99 -5.62 10.46
N LEU A 65 13.27 -6.66 10.87
CA LEU A 65 11.84 -6.53 11.12
C LEU A 65 11.64 -5.46 12.20
N LYS A 66 11.36 -4.22 11.79
CA LYS A 66 11.06 -3.14 12.73
C LYS A 66 9.78 -3.50 13.47
N THR A 67 9.89 -3.53 14.79
CA THR A 67 8.81 -3.86 15.72
C THR A 67 8.63 -2.70 16.71
N PRO A 68 7.41 -2.16 16.87
CA PRO A 68 6.19 -2.49 16.13
C PRO A 68 6.31 -2.12 14.63
N PHE A 69 5.57 -2.81 13.78
CA PHE A 69 5.51 -2.48 12.34
C PHE A 69 4.96 -1.07 12.16
N ASN A 70 5.67 -0.24 11.39
CA ASN A 70 5.21 1.08 11.01
C ASN A 70 5.31 1.23 9.47
N PRO A 71 4.20 1.55 8.77
CA PRO A 71 4.22 1.77 7.32
C PRO A 71 5.25 2.81 6.86
N ALA A 72 5.52 3.84 7.67
CA ALA A 72 6.48 4.90 7.35
C ALA A 72 7.93 4.39 7.22
N ASP A 73 8.22 3.21 7.74
CA ASP A 73 9.53 2.58 7.63
C ASP A 73 9.80 1.92 6.27
N TYR A 74 8.84 1.96 5.33
CA TYR A 74 8.94 1.34 4.01
C TYR A 74 8.56 2.32 2.88
N PRO A 75 9.21 3.50 2.78
CA PRO A 75 8.88 4.55 1.80
C PRO A 75 8.97 4.12 0.32
N GLU A 76 9.73 3.07 0.03
CA GLU A 76 9.85 2.46 -1.29
C GLU A 76 8.63 1.60 -1.68
N LEU A 77 7.81 1.22 -0.70
CA LEU A 77 6.59 0.44 -0.89
C LEU A 77 5.32 1.20 -0.51
N ILE A 78 5.43 2.18 0.39
CA ILE A 78 4.30 2.87 1.01
C ILE A 78 4.60 4.36 1.08
N GLN A 79 3.75 5.19 0.48
CA GLN A 79 3.90 6.64 0.51
C GLN A 79 2.63 7.30 1.00
N THR A 80 2.75 8.20 1.98
CA THR A 80 1.62 8.99 2.45
C THR A 80 1.68 10.37 1.84
N LYS A 81 0.61 10.76 1.15
CA LYS A 81 0.44 12.10 0.62
C LYS A 81 -0.63 12.84 1.41
N ARG A 82 -0.27 14.00 1.97
CA ARG A 82 -1.21 14.91 2.64
C ARG A 82 -1.89 15.81 1.61
N GLY A 83 -3.14 16.17 1.85
CA GLY A 83 -3.88 17.14 1.05
C GLY A 83 -5.33 16.74 0.80
N ARG A 84 -6.15 17.71 0.41
CA ARG A 84 -7.57 17.52 0.13
C ARG A 84 -7.83 16.68 -1.13
N TYR A 85 -6.95 16.77 -2.13
CA TYR A 85 -7.10 16.09 -3.42
C TYR A 85 -5.99 15.05 -3.60
N ASN A 86 -6.36 13.81 -3.93
CA ASN A 86 -5.44 12.69 -4.15
C ASN A 86 -4.52 12.45 -2.95
N GLY A 87 -5.00 12.78 -1.74
CA GLY A 87 -4.36 12.48 -0.48
C GLY A 87 -4.63 11.03 -0.07
N GLY A 88 -3.86 10.52 0.87
CA GLY A 88 -4.00 9.16 1.37
C GLY A 88 -2.70 8.37 1.34
N THR A 89 -2.82 7.07 1.58
CA THR A 89 -1.72 6.13 1.52
C THR A 89 -1.70 5.45 0.17
N TRP A 90 -0.56 5.57 -0.50
CA TRP A 90 -0.27 5.01 -1.80
C TRP A 90 0.61 3.79 -1.64
N LEU A 91 0.25 2.70 -2.31
CA LEU A 91 1.01 1.44 -2.27
C LEU A 91 1.69 1.19 -3.61
N HIS A 92 2.90 0.63 -3.53
CA HIS A 92 3.67 0.16 -4.68
C HIS A 92 2.97 -1.05 -5.33
N PRO A 93 3.08 -1.24 -6.66
CA PRO A 93 2.40 -2.33 -7.39
C PRO A 93 2.71 -3.74 -6.85
N ASP A 94 3.90 -3.99 -6.31
CA ASP A 94 4.24 -5.27 -5.66
C ASP A 94 3.32 -5.61 -4.48
N LEU A 95 2.63 -4.63 -3.87
CA LEU A 95 1.65 -4.86 -2.82
C LEU A 95 0.23 -5.11 -3.35
N MET A 96 -0.01 -4.93 -4.65
CA MET A 96 -1.35 -4.93 -5.23
C MET A 96 -2.10 -6.24 -5.01
N VAL A 97 -1.46 -7.40 -5.23
CA VAL A 97 -2.11 -8.71 -5.03
C VAL A 97 -2.45 -8.96 -3.56
N CYS A 98 -1.54 -8.60 -2.65
CA CYS A 98 -1.77 -8.75 -1.22
C CYS A 98 -2.90 -7.84 -0.74
N PHE A 99 -2.92 -6.60 -1.22
CA PHE A 99 -3.96 -5.62 -0.93
C PHE A 99 -5.31 -6.03 -1.50
N ALA A 100 -5.37 -6.44 -2.77
CA ALA A 100 -6.60 -6.91 -3.41
C ALA A 100 -7.22 -8.10 -2.65
N ARG A 101 -6.40 -9.05 -2.19
CA ARG A 101 -6.87 -10.16 -1.33
C ARG A 101 -7.47 -9.66 -0.01
N PHE A 102 -6.88 -8.64 0.61
CA PHE A 102 -7.46 -8.03 1.81
C PHE A 102 -8.81 -7.36 1.51
N ILE A 103 -8.93 -6.70 0.36
CA ILE A 103 -10.17 -6.05 -0.07
C ILE A 103 -11.27 -7.08 -0.35
N SER A 104 -10.98 -8.13 -1.11
CA SER A 104 -11.98 -9.11 -1.56
C SER A 104 -12.49 -10.06 -0.46
N LEU A 105 -11.69 -10.32 0.58
CA LEU A 105 -12.14 -11.19 1.67
C LEU A 105 -13.14 -10.43 2.53
N GLU A 106 -14.36 -10.94 2.72
CA GLU A 106 -15.22 -10.46 3.81
C GLU A 106 -14.45 -10.64 5.12
N THR A 107 -14.15 -9.53 5.79
CA THR A 107 -13.69 -9.60 7.18
C THR A 107 -14.93 -9.85 8.01
N ALA A 108 -15.17 -11.12 8.32
CA ALA A 108 -16.17 -11.57 9.29
C ALA A 108 -15.95 -10.95 10.68
#